data_AF-A0A645FSX2-F1
#
_entry.id   AF-A0A645FSX2-F1
#
_cell.length_a   1.000
_cell.length_b   1.000
_cell.length_c   1.000
_cell.angle_alpha   90.00
_cell.angle_beta   90.00
_cell.angle_gamma   90.00
#
_symmetry.space_group_name_H-M   'P 1'
#
loop_
_entity.id
_entity.type
_entity.pdbx_description
1 polymer ?
#
loop_
_entity_poly.entity_id
_entity_poly.type
_entity_poly.pdbx_seq_one_letter_code
_entity_poly.pdbx_strand_id
1 'polypeptide(L)'
;MAQSEHSVNLPLYGLIADTCKYDKTVSDKYVPDSSYWQFQNVAYYCRYDRAKYGKSVQDYWRAYELKLSEEQREVEAKMLALYKKDPALARCYITAYVLDTREKAAERAREIRSALLEHIKNSPDGIFKID
;
A
#
# COMPACT_ATOMS: atom_id res chain seq x y z
N MET A 1 -2.10 -4.53 9.81
CA MET A 1 -1.25 -4.63 8.60
C MET A 1 0.10 -5.22 8.99
N ALA A 2 0.96 -5.56 8.03
CA ALA A 2 2.24 -6.26 8.23
C ALA A 2 3.25 -5.47 9.08
N GLN A 3 4.46 -6.00 9.27
CA GLN A 3 5.51 -5.32 10.03
C GLN A 3 5.85 -3.95 9.43
N SER A 4 5.85 -2.93 10.29
CA SER A 4 5.96 -1.51 9.92
C SER A 4 7.13 -1.17 9.01
N GLU A 5 8.29 -1.81 9.21
CA GLU A 5 9.51 -1.56 8.43
C GLU A 5 9.38 -1.86 6.93
N HIS A 6 8.44 -2.73 6.54
CA HIS A 6 8.26 -3.18 5.15
C HIS A 6 6.81 -3.08 4.68
N SER A 7 6.01 -2.27 5.38
CA SER A 7 4.61 -2.01 5.06
C SER A 7 4.38 -0.52 4.93
N VAL A 8 3.34 -0.14 4.21
CA VAL A 8 3.01 1.26 3.93
C VAL A 8 1.88 1.75 4.84
N ASN A 9 2.02 2.97 5.36
CA ASN A 9 0.96 3.71 6.01
C ASN A 9 0.12 4.45 4.95
N LEU A 10 -1.18 4.16 4.91
CA LEU A 10 -2.11 4.75 3.93
C LEU A 10 -3.08 5.71 4.61
N PRO A 11 -3.44 6.84 3.97
CA PRO A 11 -4.42 7.78 4.50
C PRO A 11 -5.74 7.11 4.87
N LEU A 12 -6.25 7.45 6.05
CA LEU A 12 -7.54 6.99 6.56
C LEU A 12 -8.50 8.18 6.66
N TYR A 13 -9.65 8.06 6.02
CA TYR A 13 -10.72 9.06 6.08
C TYR A 13 -12.00 8.44 6.62
N GLY A 14 -12.62 9.09 7.61
CA GLY A 14 -13.86 8.59 8.23
C GLY A 14 -15.11 8.77 7.36
N LEU A 15 -15.05 9.58 6.31
CA LEU A 15 -16.19 9.89 5.43
C LEU A 15 -16.43 8.86 4.32
N ILE A 16 -15.60 7.81 4.22
CA ILE A 16 -15.69 6.81 3.15
C ILE A 16 -17.00 6.00 3.20
N ALA A 17 -17.45 5.58 2.03
CA ALA A 17 -18.67 4.78 1.84
C ALA A 17 -18.42 3.29 1.83
N ASP A 18 -17.20 2.89 1.46
CA ASP A 18 -16.81 1.51 1.26
C ASP A 18 -15.30 1.36 1.51
N THR A 19 -14.84 0.12 1.54
CA THR A 19 -13.45 -0.27 1.75
C THR A 19 -12.88 -1.00 0.54
N CYS A 20 -11.54 -1.04 0.43
CA CYS A 20 -10.86 -1.70 -0.68
C CYS A 20 -11.26 -3.18 -0.79
N LYS A 21 -11.49 -3.68 -2.00
CA LYS A 21 -11.86 -5.09 -2.23
C LYS A 21 -10.87 -6.08 -1.63
N TYR A 22 -9.58 -5.73 -1.62
CA TYR A 22 -8.51 -6.55 -1.06
C TYR A 22 -8.52 -6.57 0.49
N ASP A 23 -9.16 -5.58 1.13
CA ASP A 23 -9.32 -5.50 2.60
C ASP A 23 -10.58 -6.22 3.11
N LYS A 24 -11.56 -6.48 2.24
CA LYS A 24 -12.83 -7.13 2.61
C LYS A 24 -12.70 -8.63 2.88
N THR A 25 -11.55 -9.23 2.57
CA THR A 25 -11.31 -10.66 2.78
C THR A 25 -11.07 -10.93 4.27
N VAL A 26 -12.03 -11.59 4.92
CA VAL A 26 -11.87 -12.13 6.27
C VAL A 26 -11.66 -13.64 6.15
N SER A 27 -10.45 -14.10 6.43
CA SER A 27 -10.08 -15.51 6.38
C SER A 27 -8.95 -15.78 7.36
N ASP A 28 -9.02 -16.92 8.03
CA ASP A 28 -7.92 -17.51 8.82
C ASP A 28 -6.91 -18.26 7.94
N LYS A 29 -7.24 -18.45 6.66
CA LYS A 29 -6.42 -19.15 5.66
C LYS A 29 -5.65 -18.20 4.76
N TYR A 30 -4.66 -18.75 4.07
CA TYR A 30 -3.91 -18.03 3.04
C TYR A 30 -4.83 -17.56 1.91
N VAL A 31 -4.84 -16.25 1.65
CA VAL A 31 -5.56 -15.64 0.51
C VAL A 31 -4.60 -14.71 -0.22
N PRO A 32 -4.02 -15.13 -1.35
CA PRO A 32 -2.89 -14.42 -1.98
C PRO A 32 -3.22 -12.98 -2.40
N ASP A 33 -4.49 -12.69 -2.68
CA ASP A 33 -4.95 -11.40 -3.17
C ASP A 33 -5.42 -10.45 -2.06
N SER A 34 -5.47 -10.87 -0.80
CA SER A 34 -5.82 -9.93 0.27
C SER A 34 -4.68 -8.97 0.54
N SER A 35 -5.00 -7.73 0.91
CA SER A 35 -3.98 -6.73 1.25
C SER A 35 -3.05 -7.25 2.34
N TYR A 36 -3.63 -7.93 3.35
CA TYR A 36 -2.85 -8.53 4.43
C TYR A 36 -1.74 -9.44 3.89
N TRP A 37 -2.08 -10.41 3.03
CA TRP A 37 -1.11 -11.35 2.51
C TRP A 37 -0.16 -10.72 1.50
N GLN A 38 -0.59 -9.73 0.73
CA GLN A 38 0.29 -9.02 -0.21
C GLN A 38 1.41 -8.29 0.54
N PHE A 39 1.09 -7.50 1.57
CA PHE A 39 2.12 -6.83 2.38
C PHE A 39 2.91 -7.81 3.26
N GLN A 40 2.26 -8.82 3.84
CA GLN A 40 2.94 -9.78 4.72
C GLN A 40 3.98 -10.62 3.98
N ASN A 41 3.71 -11.00 2.73
CA ASN A 41 4.67 -11.76 1.93
C ASN A 41 5.92 -10.93 1.62
N VAL A 42 5.78 -9.66 1.23
CA VAL A 42 6.93 -8.75 1.04
C VAL A 42 7.74 -8.66 2.33
N ALA A 43 7.08 -8.36 3.46
CA ALA A 43 7.74 -8.26 4.75
C ALA A 43 8.46 -9.56 5.16
N TYR A 44 7.92 -10.73 4.81
CA TYR A 44 8.57 -12.01 5.06
C TYR A 44 9.91 -12.14 4.33
N TYR A 45 9.96 -11.89 3.01
CA TYR A 45 11.19 -11.99 2.23
C TYR A 45 12.23 -10.93 2.61
N CYS A 46 11.79 -9.70 2.86
CA CYS A 46 12.68 -8.64 3.32
C CYS A 46 13.33 -8.93 4.67
N ARG A 47 12.64 -9.66 5.57
CA ARG A 47 13.20 -10.08 6.85
C ARG A 47 14.23 -11.19 6.74
N TYR A 48 14.09 -12.05 5.75
CA TYR A 48 15.02 -13.16 5.54
C TYR A 48 16.45 -12.66 5.35
N ASP A 49 16.62 -11.58 4.57
CA ASP A 49 17.87 -10.83 4.49
C ASP A 49 17.59 -9.32 4.39
N ARG A 50 17.64 -8.63 5.53
CA ARG A 50 17.32 -7.20 5.61
C ARG A 50 18.27 -6.34 4.79
N ALA A 51 19.55 -6.72 4.73
CA ALA A 51 20.58 -5.94 4.02
C ALA A 51 20.43 -6.10 2.51
N LYS A 52 20.18 -7.32 2.02
CA LYS A 52 20.02 -7.58 0.59
C LYS A 52 18.64 -7.22 0.07
N TYR A 53 17.56 -7.50 0.81
CA TYR A 53 16.19 -7.45 0.30
C TYR A 53 15.30 -6.38 0.93
N GLY A 54 15.63 -5.91 2.14
CA GLY A 54 14.77 -4.98 2.89
C GLY A 54 14.96 -3.51 2.53
N LYS A 55 16.21 -3.06 2.32
CA LYS A 55 16.52 -1.62 2.21
C LYS A 55 15.78 -0.92 1.07
N SER A 56 15.79 -1.50 -0.12
CA SER A 56 15.11 -0.89 -1.28
C SER A 56 13.60 -0.81 -1.10
N VAL A 57 12.99 -1.81 -0.43
CA VAL A 57 11.55 -1.85 -0.15
C VAL A 57 11.18 -0.78 0.87
N GLN A 58 11.98 -0.62 1.92
CA GLN A 58 11.80 0.43 2.92
C GLN A 58 11.89 1.83 2.30
N ASP A 59 12.90 2.06 1.46
CA ASP A 59 13.08 3.36 0.79
C ASP A 59 11.91 3.67 -0.15
N TYR A 60 11.43 2.67 -0.89
CA TYR A 60 10.26 2.80 -1.75
C TYR A 60 9.02 3.19 -0.95
N TRP A 61 8.69 2.47 0.12
CA TRP A 61 7.51 2.78 0.93
C TRP A 61 7.60 4.14 1.60
N ARG A 62 8.79 4.54 2.07
CA ARG A 62 9.01 5.87 2.63
C ARG A 62 8.76 6.98 1.60
N ALA A 63 9.24 6.81 0.38
CA ALA A 63 8.98 7.76 -0.71
C ALA A 63 7.49 7.79 -1.08
N TYR A 64 6.84 6.62 -1.11
CA TYR A 64 5.41 6.50 -1.38
C TYR A 64 4.56 7.21 -0.30
N GLU A 65 4.87 7.00 0.98
CA GLU A 65 4.21 7.68 2.11
C GLU A 65 4.41 9.20 2.06
N LEU A 66 5.62 9.67 1.75
CA LEU A 66 5.91 11.09 1.63
C LEU A 66 5.04 11.72 0.53
N LYS A 67 4.97 11.07 -0.65
CA LYS A 67 4.12 11.53 -1.75
C LYS A 67 2.65 11.64 -1.32
N LEU A 68 2.11 10.61 -0.65
CA LEU A 68 0.73 10.66 -0.16
C LEU A 68 0.51 11.77 0.87
N SER A 69 1.48 12.00 1.76
CA SER A 69 1.43 13.08 2.73
C SER A 69 1.45 14.47 2.08
N GLU A 70 2.21 14.65 0.98
CA GLU A 70 2.26 15.90 0.23
C GLU A 70 0.93 16.17 -0.51
N GLU A 71 0.34 15.13 -1.09
CA GLU A 71 -0.95 15.20 -1.79
C GLU A 71 -2.15 15.39 -0.83
N GLN A 72 -2.01 14.97 0.42
CA GLN A 72 -3.09 14.95 1.41
C GLN A 72 -3.76 16.32 1.58
N ARG A 73 -2.99 17.41 1.59
CA ARG A 73 -3.53 18.77 1.76
C ARG A 73 -4.46 19.17 0.61
N GLU A 74 -4.12 18.80 -0.62
CA GLU A 74 -4.94 19.10 -1.80
C GLU A 74 -6.21 18.24 -1.83
N VAL A 75 -6.08 16.96 -1.49
CA VAL A 75 -7.20 16.03 -1.37
C VAL A 75 -8.21 16.52 -0.33
N GLU A 76 -7.73 16.95 0.85
CA GLU A 76 -8.57 17.46 1.92
C GLU A 76 -9.23 18.80 1.56
N ALA A 77 -8.51 19.71 0.91
CA ALA A 77 -9.08 20.97 0.42
C ALA A 77 -10.23 20.72 -0.58
N LYS A 78 -10.02 19.78 -1.52
CA LYS A 78 -11.05 19.39 -2.50
C LYS A 78 -12.23 18.70 -1.83
N MET A 79 -11.99 17.77 -0.91
CA MET A 79 -13.03 17.12 -0.11
C MET A 79 -13.88 18.15 0.64
N LEU A 80 -13.26 19.12 1.33
CA LEU A 80 -13.96 20.16 2.08
C LEU A 80 -14.79 21.07 1.15
N ALA A 81 -14.24 21.43 -0.01
CA ALA A 81 -14.94 22.24 -1.00
C ALA A 81 -16.18 21.51 -1.56
N LEU A 82 -16.09 20.20 -1.79
CA LEU A 82 -17.23 19.37 -2.18
C LEU A 82 -18.23 19.24 -1.04
N TYR A 83 -17.77 19.07 0.20
CA TYR A 83 -18.62 18.87 1.37
C TYR A 83 -19.53 20.08 1.62
N LYS A 84 -18.99 21.29 1.44
CA LYS A 84 -19.75 22.55 1.53
C LYS A 84 -20.86 22.66 0.47
N LYS A 85 -20.72 21.97 -0.67
CA LYS A 85 -21.73 21.94 -1.73
C LYS A 85 -22.76 20.84 -1.48
N ASP A 86 -22.27 19.63 -1.25
CA ASP A 86 -23.07 18.44 -0.96
C ASP A 86 -22.19 17.39 -0.26
N PRO A 87 -22.52 16.98 0.98
CA PRO A 87 -21.82 15.91 1.69
C PRO A 87 -21.72 14.60 0.89
N ALA A 88 -22.70 14.27 0.04
CA ALA A 88 -22.66 13.08 -0.80
C ALA A 88 -21.55 13.16 -1.86
N LEU A 89 -21.31 14.34 -2.45
CA LEU A 89 -20.21 14.54 -3.40
C LEU A 89 -18.85 14.36 -2.74
N ALA A 90 -18.66 14.89 -1.53
CA ALA A 90 -17.44 14.69 -0.77
C ALA A 90 -17.23 13.22 -0.42
N ARG A 91 -18.28 12.52 0.02
CA ARG A 91 -18.27 11.08 0.30
C ARG A 91 -17.88 10.26 -0.93
N CYS A 92 -18.47 10.53 -2.10
CA CYS A 92 -18.11 9.85 -3.34
C CYS A 92 -16.65 10.08 -3.72
N TYR A 93 -16.19 11.33 -3.67
CA TYR A 93 -14.81 11.70 -4.01
C TYR A 93 -13.79 11.02 -3.09
N ILE A 94 -13.97 11.14 -1.77
CA ILE A 94 -12.99 10.61 -0.82
C ILE A 94 -12.99 9.08 -0.80
N THR A 95 -14.16 8.45 -1.03
CA THR A 95 -14.24 6.99 -1.19
C THR A 95 -13.42 6.57 -2.40
N ALA A 96 -13.62 7.19 -3.56
CA ALA A 96 -12.88 6.84 -4.78
C ALA A 96 -11.36 7.00 -4.59
N TYR A 97 -10.92 8.10 -3.97
CA TYR A 97 -9.51 8.34 -3.65
C TYR A 97 -8.91 7.25 -2.74
N VAL A 98 -9.62 6.90 -1.65
CA VAL A 98 -9.15 5.89 -0.70
C VAL A 98 -9.10 4.51 -1.34
N LEU A 99 -10.13 4.13 -2.12
CA LEU A 99 -10.14 2.85 -2.83
C LEU A 99 -8.98 2.76 -3.83
N ASP A 100 -8.80 3.78 -4.68
CA ASP A 100 -7.72 3.84 -5.66
C ASP A 100 -6.33 3.77 -5.00
N THR A 101 -6.11 4.54 -3.94
CA THR A 101 -4.83 4.56 -3.20
C THR A 101 -4.52 3.19 -2.61
N ARG A 102 -5.52 2.54 -1.99
CA ARG A 102 -5.35 1.22 -1.37
C ARG A 102 -5.17 0.11 -2.41
N GLU A 103 -5.91 0.16 -3.52
CA GLU A 103 -5.75 -0.81 -4.62
C GLU A 103 -4.35 -0.70 -5.24
N LYS A 104 -3.87 0.51 -5.53
CA LYS A 104 -2.52 0.74 -6.05
C LYS A 104 -1.43 0.28 -5.10
N ALA A 105 -1.57 0.54 -3.81
CA ALA A 105 -0.58 0.10 -2.81
C ALA A 105 -0.52 -1.44 -2.71
N ALA A 106 -1.68 -2.10 -2.75
CA ALA A 106 -1.82 -3.55 -2.74
C ALA A 106 -1.20 -4.17 -4.01
N GLU A 107 -1.52 -3.65 -5.19
CA GLU A 107 -0.95 -4.08 -6.46
C GLU A 107 0.56 -3.88 -6.51
N ARG A 108 1.06 -2.74 -6.02
CA ARG A 108 2.50 -2.50 -5.95
C ARG A 108 3.21 -3.46 -4.99
N ALA A 109 2.59 -3.82 -3.86
CA ALA A 109 3.15 -4.85 -2.98
C ALA A 109 3.22 -6.22 -3.68
N ARG A 110 2.22 -6.56 -4.51
CA ARG A 110 2.26 -7.76 -5.34
C ARG A 110 3.40 -7.71 -6.35
N GLU A 111 3.62 -6.59 -7.04
CA GLU A 111 4.73 -6.40 -7.98
C GLU A 111 6.08 -6.54 -7.30
N ILE A 112 6.29 -5.85 -6.17
CA ILE A 112 7.52 -5.94 -5.37
C ILE A 112 7.80 -7.37 -4.93
N ARG A 113 6.76 -8.12 -4.51
CA ARG A 113 6.90 -9.54 -4.16
C ARG A 113 7.39 -10.37 -5.35
N SER A 114 6.78 -10.17 -6.53
CA SER A 114 7.17 -10.90 -7.74
C SER A 114 8.63 -10.63 -8.11
N ALA A 115 9.04 -9.35 -8.08
CA ALA A 115 10.42 -8.94 -8.35
C ALA A 115 11.40 -9.49 -7.31
N LEU A 116 11.03 -9.51 -6.02
CA LEU A 116 11.82 -10.12 -4.95
C LEU A 116 12.05 -11.62 -5.20
N LEU A 117 10.99 -12.35 -5.55
CA LEU A 117 11.08 -13.79 -5.82
C LEU A 117 11.97 -14.09 -7.01
N GLU A 118 11.86 -13.29 -8.08
CA GLU A 118 12.72 -13.41 -9.25
C GLU A 118 14.18 -13.11 -8.91
N HIS A 119 14.44 -12.05 -8.15
CA HIS A 119 15.78 -11.70 -7.68
C HIS A 119 16.39 -12.80 -6.80
N ILE A 120 15.63 -13.35 -5.85
CA ILE A 120 16.10 -14.44 -4.99
C ILE A 120 16.45 -15.68 -5.82
N LYS A 121 15.67 -15.97 -6.87
CA LYS A 121 15.92 -17.12 -7.75
C LYS A 121 17.17 -16.93 -8.62
N ASN A 122 17.36 -15.75 -9.18
CA ASN A 122 18.37 -15.50 -10.21
C ASN A 122 19.69 -14.94 -9.63
N SER A 123 19.62 -14.22 -8.51
CA SER A 123 20.70 -13.44 -7.91
C SER A 123 20.64 -13.45 -6.36
N PRO A 124 20.66 -14.62 -5.69
CA PRO A 124 20.48 -14.74 -4.23
C PRO A 124 21.56 -14.02 -3.40
N ASP A 125 22.72 -13.73 -4.00
CA ASP A 125 23.80 -12.98 -3.35
C ASP A 125 23.78 -11.48 -3.65
N GLY A 126 22.94 -11.05 -4.59
CA GLY A 126 22.82 -9.65 -4.98
C GLY A 126 21.93 -8.84 -4.05
N ILE A 127 22.10 -7.51 -4.09
CA ILE A 127 21.20 -6.55 -3.43
C ILE A 127 20.00 -6.31 -4.33
N PHE A 128 18.80 -6.56 -3.82
CA PHE A 128 17.56 -6.27 -4.50
C PHE A 128 17.33 -4.77 -4.63
N LYS A 129 16.86 -4.34 -5.80
CA LYS A 129 16.49 -2.96 -6.09
C LYS A 129 15.13 -2.95 -6.76
N ILE A 130 14.31 -1.98 -6.35
CA ILE A 130 13.03 -1.68 -6.99
C ILE A 130 13.29 -0.67 -8.10
N ASP A 131 12.79 -0.96 -9.30
CA ASP A 131 12.71 -0.02 -10.43
C ASP A 131 11.57 0.99 -10.26
#